data_AF-A0AAD2QE89-F1
#
_entry.id   AF-A0AAD2QE89-F1
#
_cell.length_a   1.000
_cell.length_b   1.000
_cell.length_c   1.000
_cell.angle_alpha   90.00
_cell.angle_beta   90.00
_cell.angle_gamma   90.00
#
_symmetry.space_group_name_H-M   'P 1'
#
loop_
_entity.id
_entity.type
_entity.pdbx_description
1 polymer ?
#
loop_
_entity_poly.entity_id
_entity_poly.type
_entity_poly.pdbx_seq_one_letter_code
_entity_poly.pdbx_strand_id
1 'polypeptide(L)'
;MANAYSLATCILIVRRNTAVIQKLFGSVASKSVEAADIDASAVPPGFQAFSFFLEDGDGICDADPIFDSLRELSDSLGIPDASELTDEAVLLRLCSHFQSPDHLVIDTLLEEADNGNVGIATLCALAKVLNDGHDLWSLSVQEGRWADRCVDGNFGGSAQYLGSHFAGSFGTSSSLIAARELQTALSENNLRAAAGVFAARLQGTLKAIQREDQREAILAEVLPMLQPSLPAIPQRLVSVVLSTAHVPDEAPARDYLNEMGVSMEFGWLWKVPPRLAEVRECLVVPAWLQPILAYADSNGIDRIEFDKDGDVIEGAPIYDW
;
A
#
# COMPACT_ATOMS: atom_id res chain seq x y z
N MET A 1 13.42 24.43 -34.41
CA MET A 1 12.18 23.78 -33.96
C MET A 1 12.59 22.86 -32.84
N ALA A 2 12.25 23.20 -31.59
CA ALA A 2 12.57 22.35 -30.45
C ALA A 2 11.68 21.12 -30.54
N ASN A 3 12.28 19.95 -30.75
CA ASN A 3 11.54 18.70 -30.71
C ASN A 3 10.98 18.55 -29.29
N ALA A 4 9.67 18.38 -29.18
CA ALA A 4 9.02 18.14 -27.91
C ALA A 4 9.28 16.69 -27.49
N TYR A 5 10.46 16.41 -26.94
CA TYR A 5 10.71 15.16 -26.25
C TYR A 5 10.18 15.29 -24.82
N SER A 6 9.37 14.31 -24.42
CA SER A 6 8.96 14.12 -23.03
C SER A 6 10.02 13.23 -22.40
N LEU A 7 11.00 13.82 -21.72
CA LEU A 7 12.08 13.04 -21.09
C LEU A 7 11.79 12.92 -19.61
N ALA A 8 11.83 11.69 -19.09
CA ALA A 8 11.80 11.46 -17.65
C ALA A 8 13.21 11.18 -17.13
N THR A 9 13.61 11.91 -16.09
CA THR A 9 14.82 11.62 -15.30
C THR A 9 14.45 10.71 -14.14
N CYS A 10 15.08 9.54 -14.09
CA CYS A 10 14.89 8.57 -13.04
C CYS A 10 16.12 8.52 -12.14
N ILE A 11 15.90 8.53 -10.81
CA ILE A 11 16.94 8.35 -9.80
C ILE A 11 16.59 7.12 -8.97
N LEU A 12 17.42 6.09 -9.08
CA LEU A 12 17.29 4.82 -8.40
C LEU A 12 18.28 4.75 -7.24
N ILE A 13 17.81 4.44 -6.03
CA ILE A 13 18.65 4.28 -4.84
C ILE A 13 18.56 2.84 -4.36
N VAL A 14 19.70 2.14 -4.36
CA VAL A 14 19.81 0.71 -4.02
C VAL A 14 21.03 0.48 -3.13
N ARG A 15 21.03 -0.55 -2.29
CA ARG A 15 22.21 -0.94 -1.50
C ARG A 15 23.33 -1.46 -2.39
N ARG A 16 22.99 -2.21 -3.43
CA ARG A 16 23.94 -2.81 -4.38
C ARG A 16 23.35 -2.80 -5.78
N ASN A 17 24.20 -2.52 -6.78
CA ASN A 17 23.83 -2.69 -8.18
C ASN A 17 24.02 -4.17 -8.58
N THR A 18 22.95 -4.95 -8.53
CA THR A 18 22.94 -6.40 -8.77
C THR A 18 22.44 -6.77 -10.18
N ALA A 19 22.41 -8.06 -10.49
CA ALA A 19 21.92 -8.54 -11.78
C ALA A 19 20.45 -8.16 -12.01
N VAL A 20 19.59 -8.24 -10.97
CA VAL A 20 18.18 -7.83 -11.09
C VAL A 20 18.07 -6.35 -11.46
N ILE A 21 18.80 -5.47 -10.77
CA ILE A 21 18.76 -4.03 -11.06
C ILE A 21 19.27 -3.73 -12.48
N GLN A 22 20.35 -4.39 -12.89
CA GLN A 22 20.90 -4.22 -14.24
C GLN A 22 19.95 -4.71 -15.33
N LYS A 23 19.21 -5.81 -15.10
CA LYS A 23 18.27 -6.36 -16.08
C LYS A 23 16.98 -5.56 -16.17
N LEU A 24 16.44 -5.09 -15.04
CA LEU A 24 15.19 -4.32 -15.04
C LEU A 24 15.35 -2.86 -15.47
N PHE A 25 16.48 -2.23 -15.13
CA PHE A 25 16.68 -0.78 -15.34
C PHE A 25 17.87 -0.45 -16.25
N GLY A 26 18.71 -1.42 -16.62
CA GLY A 26 19.89 -1.17 -17.46
C GLY A 26 19.62 -1.17 -18.96
N SER A 27 18.52 -1.81 -19.41
CA SER A 27 18.04 -1.75 -20.80
C SER A 27 17.32 -0.43 -21.12
N VAL A 28 16.80 0.23 -20.09
CA VAL A 28 16.19 1.56 -20.17
C VAL A 28 17.30 2.56 -20.52
N ALA A 29 17.20 3.18 -21.69
CA ALA A 29 18.27 3.92 -22.36
C ALA A 29 18.85 5.12 -21.56
N SER A 30 19.67 4.86 -20.54
CA SER A 30 20.89 5.64 -20.31
C SER A 30 21.85 5.04 -19.31
N LYS A 31 23.12 5.22 -19.67
CA LYS A 31 24.33 5.03 -18.87
C LYS A 31 24.04 5.30 -17.40
N SER A 32 24.09 4.25 -16.58
CA SER A 32 24.17 4.39 -15.13
C SER A 32 25.44 5.17 -14.81
N VAL A 33 25.32 6.48 -14.66
CA VAL A 33 26.38 7.31 -14.10
C VAL A 33 26.12 7.33 -12.61
N GLU A 34 27.12 7.00 -11.78
CA GLU A 34 27.07 7.36 -10.36
C GLU A 34 26.72 8.84 -10.31
N ALA A 35 25.59 9.16 -9.69
CA ALA A 35 25.03 10.48 -9.83
C ALA A 35 25.85 11.48 -9.01
N ALA A 36 26.89 12.04 -9.65
CA ALA A 36 27.89 12.90 -9.01
C ALA A 36 27.29 14.20 -8.43
N ASP A 37 26.09 14.58 -8.89
CA ASP A 37 25.38 15.79 -8.48
C ASP A 37 24.19 15.53 -7.55
N ILE A 38 23.96 14.30 -7.08
CA ILE A 38 22.93 14.03 -6.07
C ILE A 38 23.45 14.45 -4.70
N ASP A 39 22.65 15.22 -3.96
CA ASP A 39 22.93 15.59 -2.58
C ASP A 39 23.22 14.32 -1.74
N ALA A 40 24.45 14.21 -1.25
CA ALA A 40 24.92 13.06 -0.48
C ALA A 40 24.12 12.84 0.81
N SER A 41 23.50 13.90 1.36
CA SER A 41 22.61 13.79 2.54
C SER A 41 21.31 13.04 2.23
N ALA A 42 21.00 12.91 0.95
CA ALA A 42 19.74 12.42 0.46
C ALA A 42 19.81 10.90 0.12
N VAL A 43 21.01 10.31 0.16
CA VAL A 43 21.23 8.86 0.01
C VAL A 43 21.47 8.25 1.41
N PRO A 44 20.70 7.23 1.83
CA PRO A 44 20.91 6.59 3.12
C PRO A 44 22.29 5.94 3.25
N PRO A 45 22.85 5.82 4.47
CA PRO A 45 24.13 5.17 4.68
C PRO A 45 24.17 3.73 4.14
N GLY A 46 25.16 3.43 3.31
CA GLY A 46 25.34 2.12 2.70
C GLY A 46 24.49 1.87 1.43
N PHE A 47 23.87 2.92 0.88
CA PHE A 47 23.18 2.89 -0.41
C PHE A 47 23.94 3.71 -1.47
N GLN A 48 23.63 3.45 -2.73
CA GLN A 48 24.18 4.10 -3.92
C GLN A 48 23.03 4.62 -4.77
N ALA A 49 23.26 5.75 -5.46
CA ALA A 49 22.28 6.35 -6.35
C ALA A 49 22.74 6.29 -7.81
N PHE A 50 21.83 5.88 -8.69
CA PHE A 50 22.02 5.76 -10.12
C PHE A 50 20.98 6.59 -10.84
N SER A 51 21.39 7.31 -11.89
CA SER A 51 20.46 8.03 -12.76
C SER A 51 20.32 7.34 -14.11
N PHE A 52 19.10 7.25 -14.63
CA PHE A 52 18.80 6.84 -16.01
C PHE A 52 17.67 7.69 -16.60
N PHE A 53 17.43 7.57 -17.90
CA PHE A 53 16.45 8.38 -18.62
C PHE A 53 15.43 7.50 -19.35
N LEU A 54 14.19 7.96 -19.38
CA LEU A 54 13.12 7.42 -20.21
C LEU A 54 12.88 8.37 -21.37
N GLU A 55 12.82 7.83 -22.59
CA GLU A 55 12.56 8.61 -23.81
C GLU A 55 11.10 9.07 -23.90
N ASP A 56 10.18 8.40 -23.19
CA ASP A 56 8.80 8.80 -22.98
C ASP A 56 8.53 9.12 -21.50
N GLY A 57 8.15 10.37 -21.24
CA GLY A 57 8.00 10.90 -19.89
C GLY A 57 6.85 10.31 -19.08
N ASP A 58 5.97 9.49 -19.66
CA ASP A 58 4.84 8.90 -18.92
C ASP A 58 5.26 7.74 -17.99
N GLY A 59 6.57 7.47 -17.86
CA GLY A 59 7.06 6.42 -16.98
C GLY A 59 6.83 5.02 -17.54
N ILE A 60 6.80 4.88 -18.86
CA ILE A 60 6.46 3.65 -19.57
C ILE A 60 7.70 3.10 -20.28
N CYS A 61 7.83 1.79 -20.31
CA CYS A 61 8.89 1.05 -21.00
C CYS A 61 8.27 0.04 -21.98
N ASP A 62 8.91 -0.20 -23.12
CA ASP A 62 8.50 -1.27 -24.04
C ASP A 62 8.53 -2.63 -23.32
N ALA A 63 7.52 -3.47 -23.54
CA ALA A 63 7.42 -4.77 -22.87
C ALA A 63 8.47 -5.79 -23.36
N ASP A 64 8.71 -5.87 -24.68
CA ASP A 64 9.60 -6.90 -25.26
C ASP A 64 11.02 -6.88 -24.65
N PRO A 65 11.73 -5.73 -24.55
CA PRO A 65 13.07 -5.70 -23.96
C PRO A 65 13.09 -6.08 -22.47
N ILE A 66 12.00 -5.84 -21.75
CA ILE A 66 11.87 -6.23 -20.34
C ILE A 66 11.77 -7.75 -20.22
N PHE A 67 10.92 -8.40 -21.02
CA PHE A 67 10.80 -9.87 -20.99
C PHE A 67 12.06 -10.58 -21.47
N ASP A 68 12.76 -10.05 -22.48
CA ASP A 68 14.07 -10.56 -22.87
C ASP A 68 15.08 -10.46 -21.73
N SER A 69 15.09 -9.33 -21.01
CA SER A 69 15.95 -9.14 -19.85
C SER A 69 15.61 -10.08 -18.68
N LEU A 70 14.33 -10.41 -18.50
CA LEU A 70 13.86 -11.37 -17.49
C LEU A 70 14.24 -12.81 -17.84
N ARG A 71 14.19 -13.21 -19.11
CA ARG A 71 14.69 -14.51 -19.57
C ARG A 71 16.19 -14.64 -19.33
N GLU A 72 16.95 -13.61 -19.72
CA GLU A 72 18.40 -13.56 -19.46
C GLU A 72 18.72 -13.58 -17.95
N LEU A 73 17.89 -12.93 -17.12
CA LEU A 73 18.02 -12.99 -15.67
C LEU A 73 17.81 -14.42 -15.16
N SER A 74 16.75 -15.09 -15.61
CA SER A 74 16.44 -16.48 -15.25
C SER A 74 17.61 -17.42 -15.59
N ASP A 75 18.17 -17.28 -16.79
CA ASP A 75 19.34 -18.04 -17.23
C ASP A 75 20.57 -17.75 -16.35
N SER A 76 20.81 -16.48 -16.02
CA SER A 76 21.95 -16.07 -15.17
C SER A 76 21.87 -16.61 -13.73
N LEU A 77 20.64 -16.84 -13.24
CA LEU A 77 20.37 -17.42 -11.92
C LEU A 77 20.40 -18.96 -11.95
N GLY A 78 20.63 -19.58 -13.12
CA GLY A 78 20.65 -21.03 -13.28
C GLY A 78 19.28 -21.68 -13.08
N ILE A 79 18.20 -20.92 -13.32
CA ILE A 79 16.83 -21.44 -13.29
C ILE A 79 16.61 -22.18 -14.62
N PRO A 80 16.35 -23.51 -14.60
CA PRO A 80 16.35 -24.33 -15.81
C PRO A 80 15.34 -23.85 -16.87
N ASP A 81 15.71 -23.97 -18.16
CA ASP A 81 14.90 -23.75 -19.37
C ASP A 81 13.89 -22.60 -19.28
N ALA A 82 14.37 -21.34 -19.37
CA ALA A 82 13.50 -20.17 -19.51
C ALA A 82 13.23 -19.78 -20.98
N SER A 83 14.05 -20.26 -21.92
CA SER A 83 14.03 -19.85 -23.32
C SER A 83 12.86 -20.40 -24.14
N GLU A 84 12.25 -21.51 -23.72
CA GLU A 84 11.04 -22.10 -24.34
C GLU A 84 9.76 -21.84 -23.54
N LEU A 85 9.85 -21.09 -22.43
CA LEU A 85 8.70 -20.79 -21.57
C LEU A 85 7.92 -19.58 -22.06
N THR A 86 6.64 -19.57 -21.72
CA THR A 86 5.81 -18.37 -21.80
C THR A 86 6.29 -17.33 -20.79
N ASP A 87 6.00 -16.06 -21.05
CA ASP A 87 6.35 -14.93 -20.19
C ASP A 87 5.83 -15.10 -18.76
N GLU A 88 4.59 -15.54 -18.62
CA GLU A 88 3.99 -15.92 -17.33
C GLU A 88 4.81 -17.00 -16.61
N ALA A 89 5.23 -18.05 -17.32
CA ALA A 89 6.00 -19.13 -16.71
C ALA A 89 7.41 -18.70 -16.29
N VAL A 90 8.05 -17.78 -17.02
CA VAL A 90 9.33 -17.15 -16.62
C VAL A 90 9.14 -16.35 -15.33
N LEU A 91 8.09 -15.53 -15.26
CA LEU A 91 7.77 -14.72 -14.08
C LEU A 91 7.46 -15.57 -12.85
N LEU A 92 6.63 -16.59 -12.99
CA LEU A 92 6.30 -17.51 -11.89
C LEU A 92 7.55 -18.21 -11.36
N ARG A 93 8.48 -18.63 -12.24
CA ARG A 93 9.74 -19.27 -11.82
C ARG A 93 10.67 -18.29 -11.11
N LEU A 94 10.84 -17.08 -11.64
CA LEU A 94 11.61 -16.04 -10.98
C LEU A 94 11.02 -15.73 -9.60
N CYS A 95 9.73 -15.45 -9.52
CA CYS A 95 9.05 -15.16 -8.27
C CYS A 95 9.15 -16.32 -7.28
N SER A 96 9.04 -17.58 -7.73
CA SER A 96 9.27 -18.77 -6.91
C SER A 96 10.71 -18.86 -6.38
N HIS A 97 11.71 -18.54 -7.22
CA HIS A 97 13.11 -18.50 -6.82
C HIS A 97 13.36 -17.49 -5.70
N PHE A 98 12.67 -16.34 -5.75
CA PHE A 98 12.70 -15.30 -4.72
C PHE A 98 11.61 -15.46 -3.63
N GLN A 99 11.05 -16.67 -3.47
CA GLN A 99 10.10 -17.02 -2.40
C GLN A 99 8.79 -16.20 -2.38
N SER A 100 8.35 -15.71 -3.55
CA SER A 100 7.14 -14.89 -3.71
C SER A 100 6.26 -15.35 -4.90
N PRO A 101 5.90 -16.65 -5.01
CA PRO A 101 5.34 -17.26 -6.22
C PRO A 101 4.01 -16.66 -6.71
N ASP A 102 3.16 -16.14 -5.81
CA ASP A 102 1.80 -15.68 -6.11
C ASP A 102 1.64 -14.16 -5.92
N HIS A 103 2.67 -13.38 -6.26
CA HIS A 103 2.65 -11.94 -6.06
C HIS A 103 1.82 -11.25 -7.16
N LEU A 104 0.93 -10.33 -6.78
CA LEU A 104 0.06 -9.53 -7.68
C LEU A 104 0.81 -8.75 -8.79
N VAL A 105 2.14 -8.65 -8.68
CA VAL A 105 2.97 -7.99 -9.69
C VAL A 105 3.05 -8.80 -10.98
N ILE A 106 2.86 -10.13 -10.91
CA ILE A 106 2.85 -11.00 -12.08
C ILE A 106 1.64 -10.63 -12.96
N ASP A 107 0.44 -10.63 -12.37
CA ASP A 107 -0.79 -10.29 -13.09
C ASP A 107 -0.73 -8.87 -13.64
N THR A 108 -0.26 -7.91 -12.82
CA THR A 108 -0.12 -6.50 -13.24
C THR A 108 0.83 -6.36 -14.43
N LEU A 109 1.98 -7.05 -14.38
CA LEU A 109 2.98 -6.98 -15.44
C LEU A 109 2.50 -7.60 -16.74
N LEU A 110 1.78 -8.73 -16.67
CA LEU A 110 1.21 -9.39 -17.85
C LEU A 110 0.09 -8.54 -18.48
N GLU A 111 -0.79 -7.95 -17.67
CA GLU A 111 -1.85 -7.05 -18.15
C GLU A 111 -1.27 -5.79 -18.82
N GLU A 112 -0.24 -5.19 -18.23
CA GLU A 112 0.46 -4.05 -18.84
C GLU A 112 1.17 -4.46 -20.14
N ALA A 113 1.86 -5.61 -20.14
CA ALA A 113 2.57 -6.12 -21.31
C ALA A 113 1.65 -6.45 -22.49
N ASP A 114 0.42 -6.90 -22.25
CA ASP A 114 -0.60 -7.09 -23.30
C ASP A 114 -0.93 -5.79 -24.04
N ASN A 115 -0.74 -4.64 -23.39
CA ASN A 115 -0.86 -3.31 -24.00
C ASN A 115 0.45 -2.83 -24.67
N GLY A 116 1.47 -3.68 -24.72
CA GLY A 116 2.79 -3.45 -25.31
C GLY A 116 3.78 -2.70 -24.41
N ASN A 117 3.37 -2.31 -23.20
CA ASN A 117 4.02 -1.28 -22.43
C ASN A 117 3.96 -1.57 -20.93
N VAL A 118 5.08 -1.52 -20.22
CA VAL A 118 5.19 -1.76 -18.78
C VAL A 118 5.47 -0.45 -18.05
N GLY A 119 4.72 -0.20 -16.98
CA GLY A 119 4.91 0.96 -16.12
C GLY A 119 6.17 0.83 -15.25
N ILE A 120 6.88 1.93 -15.04
CA ILE A 120 8.04 2.00 -14.14
C ILE A 120 7.67 1.67 -12.69
N ALA A 121 6.40 1.91 -12.30
CA ALA A 121 5.86 1.49 -11.01
C ALA A 121 5.81 -0.03 -10.87
N THR A 122 5.40 -0.74 -11.93
CA THR A 122 5.36 -2.19 -12.01
C THR A 122 6.78 -2.78 -12.01
N LEU A 123 7.73 -2.17 -12.74
CA LEU A 123 9.14 -2.55 -12.66
C LEU A 123 9.73 -2.36 -11.27
N CYS A 124 9.38 -1.29 -10.56
CA CYS A 124 9.78 -1.05 -9.18
C CYS A 124 9.18 -2.09 -8.21
N ALA A 125 7.90 -2.43 -8.39
CA ALA A 125 7.26 -3.50 -7.63
C ALA A 125 7.94 -4.85 -7.89
N LEU A 126 8.27 -5.16 -9.14
CA LEU A 126 8.95 -6.39 -9.53
C LEU A 126 10.36 -6.46 -8.92
N ALA A 127 11.11 -5.36 -8.94
CA ALA A 127 12.43 -5.29 -8.31
C ALA A 127 12.37 -5.60 -6.80
N LYS A 128 11.35 -5.08 -6.09
CA LYS A 128 11.13 -5.39 -4.66
C LYS A 128 10.87 -6.88 -4.41
N VAL A 129 10.16 -7.54 -5.32
CA VAL A 129 9.88 -8.99 -5.26
C VAL A 129 11.13 -9.80 -5.57
N LEU A 130 11.84 -9.45 -6.64
CA LEU A 130 13.06 -10.12 -7.08
C LEU A 130 14.30 -9.62 -6.32
N ASN A 131 14.26 -9.56 -4.99
CA ASN A 131 15.36 -8.99 -4.21
C ASN A 131 16.54 -9.98 -4.05
N ASP A 132 17.56 -9.83 -4.88
CA ASP A 132 18.85 -10.54 -4.82
C ASP A 132 19.88 -9.88 -3.88
N GLY A 133 19.42 -9.06 -2.93
CA GLY A 133 20.23 -8.31 -1.99
C GLY A 133 20.60 -6.89 -2.47
N HIS A 134 19.90 -6.39 -3.49
CA HIS A 134 20.02 -5.00 -3.93
C HIS A 134 19.31 -4.03 -2.99
N ASP A 135 18.31 -4.49 -2.21
CA ASP A 135 17.51 -3.68 -1.29
C ASP A 135 17.10 -2.33 -1.90
N LEU A 136 16.10 -2.35 -2.77
CA LEU A 136 15.61 -1.12 -3.39
C LEU A 136 15.05 -0.16 -2.35
N TRP A 137 15.69 1.00 -2.20
CA TRP A 137 15.27 2.04 -1.25
C TRP A 137 14.21 2.95 -1.84
N SER A 138 14.49 3.50 -3.03
CA SER A 138 13.57 4.38 -3.71
C SER A 138 13.88 4.53 -5.19
N LEU A 139 12.86 4.79 -5.98
CA LEU A 139 12.95 5.31 -7.33
C LEU A 139 12.19 6.64 -7.41
N SER A 140 12.80 7.69 -7.93
CA SER A 140 12.10 8.95 -8.22
C SER A 140 12.14 9.25 -9.71
N VAL A 141 11.00 9.64 -10.27
CA VAL A 141 10.84 10.03 -11.67
C VAL A 141 10.48 11.51 -11.72
N GLN A 142 11.21 12.27 -12.54
CA GLN A 142 10.94 13.68 -12.84
C GLN A 142 10.68 13.83 -14.32
N GLU A 143 9.49 14.31 -14.67
CA GLU A 143 9.12 14.53 -16.06
C GLU A 143 9.48 15.95 -16.49
N GLY A 144 10.25 16.05 -17.57
CA GLY A 144 10.55 17.30 -18.25
C GLY A 144 9.83 17.37 -19.60
N ARG A 145 9.01 18.40 -19.79
CA ARG A 145 8.50 18.77 -21.12
C ARG A 145 9.36 19.88 -21.70
N TRP A 146 9.71 19.78 -22.99
CA TRP A 146 10.48 20.76 -23.75
C TRP A 146 11.93 20.97 -23.23
N ALA A 147 12.66 19.86 -23.04
CA ALA A 147 14.03 19.88 -22.56
C ALA A 147 15.02 19.33 -23.61
N ASP A 148 16.17 20.00 -23.75
CA ASP A 148 17.25 19.55 -24.64
C ASP A 148 18.17 18.51 -23.97
N ARG A 149 18.25 18.50 -22.62
CA ARG A 149 19.07 17.60 -21.79
C ARG A 149 18.54 17.48 -20.37
N CYS A 150 18.78 16.34 -19.73
CA CYS A 150 18.36 16.04 -18.37
C CYS A 150 19.31 16.63 -17.31
N VAL A 151 18.76 17.41 -16.37
CA VAL A 151 19.44 17.86 -15.15
C VAL A 151 18.44 17.75 -14.01
N ASP A 152 18.83 17.09 -12.91
CA ASP A 152 17.99 16.95 -11.72
C ASP A 152 17.54 18.32 -11.19
N GLY A 153 16.26 18.44 -10.83
CA GLY A 153 15.70 19.68 -10.27
C GLY A 153 15.50 20.83 -11.27
N ASN A 154 15.88 20.69 -12.54
CA ASN A 154 15.71 21.74 -13.55
C ASN A 154 14.32 21.77 -14.21
N PHE A 155 13.48 20.76 -14.00
CA PHE A 155 12.17 20.65 -14.65
C PHE A 155 11.01 20.84 -13.68
N GLY A 156 10.01 21.60 -14.13
CA GLY A 156 8.68 21.66 -13.51
C GLY A 156 7.71 20.78 -14.29
N GLY A 157 7.07 19.83 -13.62
CA GLY A 157 6.18 18.86 -14.25
C GLY A 157 5.68 17.80 -13.26
N SER A 158 5.09 16.72 -13.77
CA SER A 158 4.75 15.54 -12.98
C SER A 158 5.99 14.93 -12.36
N ALA A 159 5.80 14.34 -11.19
CA ALA A 159 6.84 13.60 -10.51
C ALA A 159 6.26 12.40 -9.80
N GLN A 160 7.01 11.32 -9.77
CA GLN A 160 6.65 10.10 -9.05
C GLN A 160 7.76 9.76 -8.06
N TYR A 161 7.38 9.33 -6.86
CA TYR A 161 8.29 8.80 -5.87
C TYR A 161 7.82 7.41 -5.45
N LEU A 162 8.71 6.42 -5.52
CA LEU A 162 8.44 5.02 -5.24
C LEU A 162 9.47 4.51 -4.23
N GLY A 163 9.27 4.85 -2.95
CA GLY A 163 10.10 4.41 -1.83
C GLY A 163 9.66 3.08 -1.24
N SER A 164 10.48 2.53 -0.34
CA SER A 164 10.13 1.34 0.46
C SER A 164 9.13 1.64 1.60
N HIS A 165 9.02 2.90 2.05
CA HIS A 165 8.15 3.33 3.14
C HIS A 165 7.11 4.39 2.72
N PHE A 166 7.35 5.09 1.61
CA PHE A 166 6.46 6.09 1.06
C PHE A 166 6.45 6.04 -0.47
N ALA A 167 5.27 6.09 -1.07
CA ALA A 167 5.11 6.20 -2.52
C ALA A 167 3.98 7.16 -2.87
N GLY A 168 4.11 7.88 -3.99
CA GLY A 168 3.09 8.82 -4.46
C GLY A 168 3.43 9.48 -5.80
N SER A 169 2.39 9.97 -6.46
CA SER A 169 2.48 10.76 -7.70
C SER A 169 2.08 12.21 -7.42
N PHE A 170 2.78 13.15 -8.03
CA PHE A 170 2.66 14.58 -7.76
C PHE A 170 2.60 15.36 -9.06
N GLY A 171 1.78 16.42 -9.11
CA GLY A 171 1.77 17.35 -10.24
C GLY A 171 2.95 18.34 -10.26
N THR A 172 3.94 18.18 -9.38
CA THR A 172 5.12 19.04 -9.30
C THR A 172 6.34 18.30 -8.73
N SER A 173 7.46 18.38 -9.44
CA SER A 173 8.81 17.92 -9.02
C SER A 173 9.28 18.52 -7.69
N SER A 174 8.80 19.70 -7.31
CA SER A 174 9.04 20.30 -5.98
C SER A 174 8.51 19.47 -4.81
N SER A 175 7.69 18.44 -5.09
CA SER A 175 7.19 17.51 -4.07
C SER A 175 8.18 16.38 -3.76
N LEU A 176 9.20 16.16 -4.60
CA LEU A 176 10.15 15.05 -4.40
C LEU A 176 11.02 15.22 -3.16
N ILE A 177 11.35 16.46 -2.79
CA ILE A 177 12.06 16.74 -1.53
C ILE A 177 11.22 16.27 -0.34
N ALA A 178 9.94 16.66 -0.29
CA ALA A 178 9.02 16.24 0.76
C ALA A 178 8.79 14.72 0.75
N ALA A 179 8.69 14.10 -0.43
CA ALA A 179 8.55 12.65 -0.55
C ALA A 179 9.77 11.90 0.03
N ARG A 180 10.98 12.43 -0.20
CA ARG A 180 12.22 11.88 0.35
C ARG A 180 12.33 12.08 1.85
N GLU A 181 11.99 13.25 2.36
CA GLU A 181 11.94 13.51 3.80
C GLU A 181 10.93 12.58 4.50
N LEU A 182 9.78 12.31 3.87
CA LEU A 182 8.80 11.34 4.36
C LEU A 182 9.36 9.91 4.38
N GLN A 183 9.97 9.47 3.29
CA GLN A 183 10.63 8.16 3.20
C GLN A 183 11.66 7.98 4.33
N THR A 184 12.54 8.96 4.55
CA THR A 184 13.56 8.91 5.60
C THR A 184 12.94 8.91 6.99
N ALA A 185 11.98 9.80 7.26
CA ALA A 185 11.34 9.85 8.57
C ALA A 185 10.58 8.55 8.89
N LEU A 186 9.91 7.95 7.90
CA LEU A 186 9.18 6.69 8.08
C LEU A 186 10.13 5.49 8.23
N SER A 187 11.26 5.48 7.53
CA SER A 187 12.24 4.40 7.68
C SER A 187 12.93 4.38 9.04
N GLU A 188 13.07 5.55 9.67
CA GLU A 188 13.54 5.71 11.05
C GLU A 188 12.43 5.49 12.10
N ASN A 189 11.22 5.13 11.67
CA ASN A 189 10.01 5.06 12.51
C ASN A 189 9.72 6.37 13.28
N ASN A 190 10.16 7.50 12.73
CA ASN A 190 10.00 8.83 13.30
C ASN A 190 8.71 9.48 12.80
N LEU A 191 7.57 8.98 13.30
CA LEU A 191 6.23 9.44 12.91
C LEU A 191 6.03 10.95 13.12
N ARG A 192 6.71 11.54 14.12
CA ARG A 192 6.64 12.98 14.39
C ARG A 192 7.32 13.79 13.30
N ALA A 193 8.50 13.37 12.84
CA ALA A 193 9.17 14.01 11.72
C ALA A 193 8.34 13.86 10.43
N ALA A 194 7.78 12.67 10.18
CA ALA A 194 6.92 12.43 9.02
C ALA A 194 5.68 13.34 9.02
N ALA A 195 4.98 13.44 10.16
CA ALA A 195 3.85 14.36 10.32
C ALA A 195 4.27 15.83 10.13
N GLY A 196 5.49 16.20 10.56
CA GLY A 196 6.07 17.51 10.34
C GLY A 196 6.20 17.88 8.85
N VAL A 197 6.61 16.93 8.01
CA VAL A 197 6.72 17.15 6.55
C VAL A 197 5.34 17.42 5.94
N PHE A 198 4.32 16.63 6.29
CA PHE A 198 2.94 16.88 5.86
C PHE A 198 2.41 18.23 6.34
N ALA A 199 2.62 18.55 7.62
CA ALA A 199 2.20 19.83 8.20
C ALA A 199 2.87 21.02 7.51
N ALA A 200 4.16 20.93 7.18
CA ALA A 200 4.89 21.97 6.46
C ALA A 200 4.30 22.19 5.05
N ARG A 201 3.92 21.12 4.34
CA ARG A 201 3.28 21.22 3.02
C ARG A 201 1.91 21.89 3.11
N LEU A 202 1.07 21.46 4.05
CA LEU A 202 -0.24 22.06 4.30
C LEU A 202 -0.09 23.54 4.66
N GLN A 203 0.83 23.89 5.56
CA GLN A 203 1.11 25.28 5.92
C GLN A 203 1.61 26.10 4.74
N GLY A 204 2.45 25.54 3.87
CA GLY A 204 2.91 26.20 2.65
C GLY A 204 1.75 26.57 1.73
N THR A 205 0.83 25.64 1.49
CA THR A 205 -0.39 25.89 0.70
C THR A 205 -1.28 26.93 1.38
N LEU A 206 -1.49 26.82 2.70
CA LEU A 206 -2.29 27.79 3.44
C LEU A 206 -1.69 29.20 3.37
N LYS A 207 -0.37 29.35 3.48
CA LYS A 207 0.32 30.65 3.35
C LYS A 207 0.11 31.33 1.99
N ALA A 208 -0.22 30.59 0.94
CA ALA A 208 -0.54 31.16 -0.37
C ALA A 208 -1.92 31.83 -0.43
N ILE A 209 -2.82 31.55 0.53
CA ILE A 209 -4.10 32.24 0.66
C ILE A 209 -3.83 33.62 1.27
N GLN A 210 -4.20 34.67 0.55
CA GLN A 210 -3.86 36.05 0.91
C GLN A 210 -4.49 36.51 2.23
N ARG A 211 -5.73 36.09 2.48
CA ARG A 211 -6.54 36.52 3.62
C ARG A 211 -6.36 35.61 4.82
N GLU A 212 -6.07 36.20 5.98
CA GLU A 212 -5.83 35.48 7.22
C GLU A 212 -7.08 34.75 7.74
N ASP A 213 -8.23 35.43 7.71
CA ASP A 213 -9.51 34.85 8.10
C ASP A 213 -9.88 33.62 7.24
N GLN A 214 -9.55 33.65 5.95
CA GLN A 214 -9.75 32.51 5.04
C GLN A 214 -8.76 31.37 5.30
N ARG A 215 -7.50 31.68 5.67
CA ARG A 215 -6.52 30.65 6.06
C ARG A 215 -6.98 29.88 7.29
N GLU A 216 -7.43 30.61 8.32
CA GLU A 216 -7.90 30.00 9.56
C GLU A 216 -9.18 29.18 9.33
N ALA A 217 -10.12 29.70 8.55
CA ALA A 217 -11.35 28.98 8.20
C ALA A 217 -11.05 27.70 7.42
N ILE A 218 -10.19 27.74 6.40
CA ILE A 218 -9.82 26.55 5.62
C ILE A 218 -9.09 25.53 6.48
N LEU A 219 -8.17 25.96 7.35
CA LEU A 219 -7.49 25.05 8.28
C LEU A 219 -8.49 24.35 9.21
N ALA A 220 -9.47 25.08 9.74
CA ALA A 220 -10.52 24.53 10.60
C ALA A 220 -11.38 23.49 9.89
N GLU A 221 -11.67 23.67 8.59
CA GLU A 221 -12.45 22.72 7.77
C GLU A 221 -11.63 21.50 7.33
N VAL A 222 -10.34 21.67 7.02
CA VAL A 222 -9.47 20.58 6.56
C VAL A 222 -9.15 19.60 7.69
N LEU A 223 -8.93 20.07 8.91
CA LEU A 223 -8.53 19.21 10.03
C LEU A 223 -9.51 18.04 10.29
N PRO A 224 -10.84 18.25 10.35
CA PRO A 224 -11.82 17.17 10.43
C PRO A 224 -11.79 16.22 9.25
N MET A 225 -11.54 16.72 8.03
CA MET A 225 -11.48 15.88 6.81
C MET A 225 -10.25 14.97 6.78
N LEU A 226 -9.17 15.36 7.47
CA LEU A 226 -7.95 14.56 7.61
C LEU A 226 -8.06 13.49 8.71
N GLN A 227 -9.08 13.57 9.57
CA GLN A 227 -9.34 12.49 10.51
C GLN A 227 -9.91 11.31 9.71
N PRO A 228 -9.46 10.07 9.97
CA PRO A 228 -10.09 8.92 9.36
C PRO A 228 -11.58 9.01 9.64
N SER A 229 -12.39 8.84 8.59
CA SER A 229 -13.79 8.50 8.77
C SER A 229 -13.80 7.15 9.47
N LEU A 230 -13.72 7.16 10.80
CA LEU A 230 -14.09 6.00 11.60
C LEU A 230 -15.47 5.62 11.06
N PRO A 231 -15.68 4.39 10.54
CA PRO A 231 -17.04 3.92 10.39
C PRO A 231 -17.70 4.18 11.73
N ALA A 232 -18.80 4.94 11.74
CA ALA A 232 -19.39 5.45 12.96
C ALA A 232 -19.80 4.26 13.84
N ILE A 233 -18.89 3.78 14.68
CA ILE A 233 -19.21 2.96 15.83
C ILE A 233 -19.91 3.94 16.75
N PRO A 234 -21.24 3.85 16.93
CA PRO A 234 -21.95 4.84 17.70
C PRO A 234 -21.42 4.77 19.13
N GLN A 235 -20.79 5.85 19.61
CA GLN A 235 -20.39 6.00 21.01
C GLN A 235 -21.60 6.08 21.98
N ARG A 236 -22.78 5.60 21.58
CA ARG A 236 -23.96 5.47 22.44
C ARG A 236 -24.74 4.21 22.08
N LEU A 237 -24.23 3.08 22.53
CA LEU A 237 -25.10 2.03 23.05
C LEU A 237 -24.48 1.46 24.33
N VAL A 238 -24.68 2.22 25.41
CA VAL A 238 -24.60 1.71 26.78
C VAL A 238 -25.77 0.74 26.93
N SER A 239 -25.50 -0.52 26.62
CA SER A 239 -26.00 -1.76 27.27
C SER A 239 -25.58 -2.96 26.41
N VAL A 240 -24.28 -3.10 26.15
CA VAL A 240 -23.72 -4.43 25.94
C VAL A 240 -23.66 -5.03 27.33
N VAL A 241 -24.46 -6.07 27.61
CA VAL A 241 -24.13 -6.95 28.74
C VAL A 241 -22.85 -7.66 28.33
N LEU A 242 -21.71 -7.04 28.64
CA LEU A 242 -20.42 -7.70 28.65
C LEU A 242 -20.47 -8.73 29.78
N SER A 243 -21.10 -9.87 29.53
CA SER A 243 -20.75 -11.06 30.27
C SER A 243 -19.38 -11.46 29.76
N THR A 244 -18.32 -10.98 30.42
CA THR A 244 -17.21 -11.91 30.64
C THR A 244 -17.87 -13.14 31.23
N ALA A 245 -17.80 -14.28 30.55
CA ALA A 245 -18.31 -15.51 31.12
C ALA A 245 -17.76 -15.56 32.55
N HIS A 246 -18.65 -15.48 33.54
CA HIS A 246 -18.29 -15.94 34.86
C HIS A 246 -18.24 -17.45 34.68
N VAL A 247 -17.07 -17.92 34.24
CA VAL A 247 -16.71 -19.32 34.30
C VAL A 247 -16.76 -19.62 35.81
N PRO A 248 -17.67 -20.47 36.29
CA PRO A 248 -17.67 -20.86 37.70
C PRO A 248 -16.27 -21.33 38.05
N ASP A 249 -15.74 -20.99 39.23
CA ASP A 249 -14.34 -21.24 39.62
C ASP A 249 -13.89 -22.71 39.46
N GLU A 250 -14.83 -23.64 39.32
CA GLU A 250 -14.60 -25.09 39.15
C GLU A 250 -14.73 -25.59 37.70
N ALA A 251 -15.09 -24.74 36.73
CA ALA A 251 -15.19 -25.12 35.33
C ALA A 251 -13.90 -24.74 34.57
N PRO A 252 -13.18 -25.69 33.96
CA PRO A 252 -12.00 -25.37 33.17
C PRO A 252 -12.43 -24.55 31.95
N ALA A 253 -11.77 -23.41 31.70
CA ALA A 253 -11.91 -22.64 30.47
C ALA A 253 -11.74 -23.60 29.28
N ARG A 254 -12.75 -23.71 28.43
CA ARG A 254 -12.68 -24.53 27.21
C ARG A 254 -12.27 -23.65 26.04
N ASP A 255 -11.33 -24.14 25.26
CA ASP A 255 -10.91 -23.51 24.01
C ASP A 255 -12.07 -23.61 23.00
N TYR A 256 -12.61 -22.47 22.60
CA TYR A 256 -13.60 -22.41 21.52
C TYR A 256 -12.84 -22.53 20.20
N LEU A 257 -13.07 -23.59 19.43
CA LEU A 257 -12.36 -23.82 18.17
C LEU A 257 -13.25 -23.40 16.99
N ASN A 258 -12.69 -22.72 15.99
CA ASN A 258 -13.39 -22.46 14.72
C ASN A 258 -13.58 -23.75 13.91
N GLU A 259 -14.21 -23.67 12.74
CA GLU A 259 -14.45 -24.83 11.85
C GLU A 259 -13.17 -25.56 11.41
N MET A 260 -12.01 -24.91 11.53
CA MET A 260 -10.69 -25.48 11.26
C MET A 260 -9.94 -25.95 12.51
N GLY A 261 -10.60 -25.98 13.67
CA GLY A 261 -10.03 -26.48 14.93
C GLY A 261 -9.08 -25.50 15.63
N VAL A 262 -9.12 -24.20 15.31
CA VAL A 262 -8.23 -23.16 15.87
C VAL A 262 -8.93 -22.41 16.99
N SER A 263 -8.23 -22.24 18.13
CA SER A 263 -8.75 -21.52 19.30
C SER A 263 -9.09 -20.07 18.98
N MET A 264 -10.33 -19.69 19.24
CA MET A 264 -10.89 -18.37 19.06
C MET A 264 -10.73 -17.59 20.36
N GLU A 265 -9.94 -16.51 20.32
CA GLU A 265 -9.66 -15.68 21.50
C GLU A 265 -10.82 -14.75 21.90
N PHE A 266 -11.77 -14.47 20.99
CA PHE A 266 -12.87 -13.53 21.25
C PHE A 266 -14.16 -13.97 20.54
N GLY A 267 -15.24 -14.10 21.31
CA GLY A 267 -16.61 -14.26 20.81
C GLY A 267 -17.51 -13.22 21.45
N TRP A 268 -18.39 -12.62 20.64
CA TRP A 268 -19.36 -11.63 21.14
C TRP A 268 -20.70 -12.32 21.34
N LEU A 269 -21.22 -12.28 22.56
CA LEU A 269 -22.49 -12.89 22.94
C LEU A 269 -23.57 -11.83 23.10
N TRP A 270 -24.66 -11.94 22.36
CA TRP A 270 -25.82 -11.07 22.50
C TRP A 270 -27.03 -11.86 22.98
N LYS A 271 -27.55 -11.49 24.16
CA LYS A 271 -28.83 -12.01 24.66
C LYS A 271 -29.95 -11.18 24.04
N VAL A 272 -30.78 -11.81 23.23
CA VAL A 272 -31.93 -11.13 22.61
C VAL A 272 -32.90 -10.74 23.74
N PRO A 273 -33.32 -9.46 23.83
CA PRO A 273 -34.29 -9.04 24.83
C PRO A 273 -35.55 -9.89 24.76
N PRO A 274 -36.22 -10.16 25.91
CA PRO A 274 -37.45 -10.93 25.93
C PRO A 274 -38.44 -10.41 24.88
N ARG A 275 -39.13 -11.31 24.18
CA ARG A 275 -40.09 -11.00 23.09
C ARG A 275 -41.35 -10.25 23.55
N LEU A 276 -41.33 -9.65 24.74
CA LEU A 276 -42.38 -8.81 25.25
C LEU A 276 -42.42 -7.52 24.42
N ALA A 277 -43.53 -7.28 23.72
CA ALA A 277 -43.72 -6.13 22.84
C ALA A 277 -43.43 -4.80 23.56
N GLU A 278 -43.82 -4.72 24.83
CA GLU A 278 -43.62 -3.58 25.72
C GLU A 278 -42.14 -3.20 25.92
N VAL A 279 -41.23 -4.18 25.88
CA VAL A 279 -39.78 -3.95 26.03
C VAL A 279 -39.16 -3.48 24.72
N ARG A 280 -39.66 -3.96 23.58
CA ARG A 280 -39.16 -3.61 22.24
C ARG A 280 -39.55 -2.22 21.79
N GLU A 281 -40.74 -1.75 22.17
CA GLU A 281 -41.19 -0.38 21.88
C GLU A 281 -40.30 0.68 22.54
N CYS A 282 -39.60 0.33 23.62
CA CYS A 282 -38.67 1.21 24.32
C CYS A 282 -37.22 1.12 23.82
N LEU A 283 -36.90 0.17 22.93
CA LEU A 283 -35.56 -0.04 22.41
C LEU A 283 -35.39 0.68 21.06
N VAL A 284 -34.48 1.65 21.02
CA VAL A 284 -34.03 2.23 19.75
C VAL A 284 -33.06 1.26 19.09
N VAL A 285 -33.58 0.41 18.20
CA VAL A 285 -32.79 -0.60 17.49
C VAL A 285 -32.15 0.01 16.24
N PRO A 286 -30.81 -0.01 16.10
CA PRO A 286 -30.12 0.45 14.90
C PRO A 286 -30.55 -0.32 13.64
N ALA A 287 -30.58 0.35 12.48
CA ALA A 287 -31.04 -0.26 11.23
C ALA A 287 -30.22 -1.51 10.82
N TRP A 288 -28.93 -1.53 11.11
CA TRP A 288 -28.05 -2.68 10.81
C TRP A 288 -28.38 -3.92 11.66
N LEU A 289 -29.03 -3.75 12.82
CA LEU A 289 -29.38 -4.83 13.74
C LEU A 289 -30.77 -5.43 13.45
N GLN A 290 -31.59 -4.74 12.64
CA GLN A 290 -32.94 -5.19 12.28
C GLN A 290 -32.97 -6.55 11.54
N PRO A 291 -32.09 -6.83 10.56
CA PRO A 291 -32.07 -8.14 9.88
C PRO A 291 -31.72 -9.29 10.83
N ILE A 292 -30.81 -9.03 11.76
CA ILE A 292 -30.33 -9.98 12.76
C ILE A 292 -31.46 -10.33 13.76
N LEU A 293 -32.19 -9.34 14.26
CA LEU A 293 -33.34 -9.57 15.14
C LEU A 293 -34.50 -10.26 14.42
N ALA A 294 -34.76 -9.90 13.16
CA ALA A 294 -35.77 -10.55 12.34
C ALA A 294 -35.44 -12.04 12.11
N TYR A 295 -34.15 -12.37 11.91
CA TYR A 295 -33.68 -13.75 11.83
C TYR A 295 -33.88 -14.48 13.17
N ALA A 296 -33.50 -13.88 14.29
CA ALA A 296 -33.72 -14.48 15.61
C ALA A 296 -35.20 -14.74 15.89
N ASP A 297 -36.08 -13.78 15.59
CA ASP A 297 -37.53 -13.93 15.76
C ASP A 297 -38.10 -15.05 14.91
N SER A 298 -37.69 -15.11 13.65
CA SER A 298 -38.18 -16.11 12.68
C SER A 298 -37.75 -17.53 13.06
N ASN A 299 -36.60 -17.67 13.71
CA ASN A 299 -36.04 -18.97 14.10
C ASN A 299 -36.23 -19.29 15.59
N GLY A 300 -36.90 -18.41 16.33
CA GLY A 300 -37.12 -18.58 17.75
C GLY A 300 -35.83 -18.59 18.59
N ILE A 301 -34.80 -17.87 18.14
CA ILE A 301 -33.47 -17.85 18.75
C ILE A 301 -33.40 -16.72 19.79
N ASP A 302 -33.05 -17.06 21.02
CA ASP A 302 -32.94 -16.10 22.14
C ASP A 302 -31.50 -15.59 22.36
N ARG A 303 -30.53 -16.10 21.57
CA ARG A 303 -29.10 -15.79 21.66
C ARG A 303 -28.43 -15.81 20.29
N ILE A 304 -27.65 -14.78 19.96
CA ILE A 304 -26.84 -14.76 18.75
C ILE A 304 -25.37 -14.55 19.12
N GLU A 305 -24.51 -15.36 18.53
CA GLU A 305 -23.06 -15.31 18.72
C GLU A 305 -22.39 -14.85 17.42
N PHE A 306 -21.40 -13.99 17.55
CA PHE A 306 -20.61 -13.47 16.44
C PHE A 306 -19.13 -13.72 16.67
N ASP A 307 -18.41 -13.94 15.59
CA ASP A 307 -16.96 -14.00 15.62
C ASP A 307 -16.31 -12.60 15.65
N LYS A 308 -14.98 -12.56 15.56
CA LYS A 308 -14.19 -11.31 15.60
C LYS A 308 -14.44 -10.41 14.38
N ASP A 309 -14.93 -10.97 13.27
CA ASP A 309 -15.17 -10.27 12.02
C ASP A 309 -16.65 -9.86 11.88
N GLY A 310 -17.50 -10.32 12.81
CA GLY A 310 -18.91 -9.94 12.92
C GLY A 310 -19.86 -10.92 12.22
N ASP A 311 -19.37 -12.09 11.82
CA ASP A 311 -20.16 -13.11 11.18
C ASP A 311 -20.91 -13.96 12.20
N VAL A 312 -22.16 -14.33 11.88
CA VAL A 312 -23.02 -15.12 12.76
C VAL A 312 -22.50 -16.57 12.80
N ILE A 313 -22.26 -17.08 13.99
CA ILE A 313 -21.83 -18.48 14.18
C ILE A 313 -23.07 -19.38 14.18
N GLU A 314 -23.33 -20.04 13.04
CA GLU A 314 -24.42 -21.01 12.92
C GLU A 314 -24.09 -22.33 13.64
N GLY A 315 -25.09 -22.96 14.29
CA GLY A 315 -24.91 -24.28 14.90
C GLY A 315 -24.22 -24.30 16.28
N ALA A 316 -23.97 -23.14 16.90
CA ALA A 316 -23.46 -23.08 18.26
C ALA A 316 -24.43 -23.80 19.24
N PRO A 317 -23.93 -24.67 20.14
CA PRO A 317 -24.78 -25.42 21.05
C PRO A 317 -25.62 -24.50 21.94
N ILE A 318 -26.94 -24.72 21.95
CA ILE A 318 -27.89 -24.03 22.82
C ILE A 318 -27.66 -24.57 24.23
N TYR A 319 -27.25 -23.70 25.14
CA TYR A 319 -27.22 -24.00 26.57
C TYR A 319 -28.48 -23.41 27.18
N ASP A 320 -29.26 -24.25 27.88
CA ASP A 320 -30.26 -23.77 28.83
C ASP A 320 -29.53 -23.34 30.12
N TRP A 321 -29.63 -22.07 30.47
CA TRP A 321 -29.25 -21.53 31.78
C TRP A 321 -30.46 -20.85 32.40
#